data_AF-A0A2E5R7I6-F1
#
_entry.id   AF-A0A2E5R7I6-F1
#
_cell.length_a   1.000
_cell.length_b   1.000
_cell.length_c   1.000
_cell.angle_alpha   90.00
_cell.angle_beta   90.00
_cell.angle_gamma   90.00
#
_symmetry.space_group_name_H-M   'P 1'
#
loop_
_entity.id
_entity.type
_entity.pdbx_description
1 polymer ?
#
loop_
_entity_poly.entity_id
_entity_poly.type
_entity_poly.pdbx_seq_one_letter_code
_entity_poly.pdbx_strand_id
1 'polypeptide(L)'
;MCVVTNKKDLYEKNKKLFLIDASNLQKLENIKIDLFVNIASMQEMKTETIESYFKVIKKQNSYFYCCNRERKKLVGGEELIFENYPWGNSKIIFYEDCPWHKKFYSFNSLRDIFNPPYIVEYNGNVKHKLVKYL
;
A
#
# COMPACT_ATOMS: atom_id res chain seq x y z
N MET A 1 -15.33 11.95 9.06
CA MET A 1 -13.87 11.71 9.08
C MET A 1 -13.34 12.09 10.47
N CYS A 2 -12.34 11.38 10.98
CA CYS A 2 -11.65 11.65 12.25
C CYS A 2 -10.15 11.44 12.05
N VAL A 3 -9.32 12.35 12.56
CA VAL A 3 -7.85 12.16 12.59
C VAL A 3 -7.52 11.50 13.92
N VAL A 4 -6.87 10.34 13.87
CA VAL A 4 -6.57 9.53 15.05
C VAL A 4 -5.34 10.10 15.76
N THR A 5 -5.59 10.80 16.86
CA THR A 5 -4.55 11.29 17.77
C THR A 5 -4.38 10.32 18.94
N ASN A 6 -5.49 9.78 19.43
CA ASN A 6 -5.57 8.85 20.57
C ASN A 6 -6.28 7.56 20.18
N LYS A 7 -6.00 6.47 20.90
CA LYS A 7 -6.64 5.17 20.64
C LYS A 7 -8.16 5.20 20.83
N LYS A 8 -8.67 6.11 21.67
CA LYS A 8 -10.11 6.29 21.91
C LYS A 8 -10.86 6.78 20.67
N ASP A 9 -10.21 7.53 19.80
CA ASP A 9 -10.79 8.11 18.59
C ASP A 9 -11.33 7.02 17.66
N LEU A 10 -10.70 5.84 17.64
CA LEU A 10 -11.07 4.68 16.81
C LEU A 10 -12.41 4.04 17.21
N TYR A 11 -12.99 4.43 18.35
CA TYR A 11 -14.26 3.92 18.86
C TYR A 11 -15.41 4.93 18.73
N GLU A 12 -15.19 6.05 18.06
CA GLU A 12 -16.25 7.04 17.81
C GLU A 12 -17.34 6.48 16.88
N LYS A 13 -18.51 6.15 17.44
CA LYS A 13 -19.63 5.52 16.73
C LYS A 13 -20.14 6.32 15.52
N ASN A 14 -19.97 7.63 15.52
CA ASN A 14 -20.45 8.52 14.44
C ASN A 14 -19.44 8.69 13.30
N LYS A 15 -18.30 7.99 13.33
CA LYS A 15 -17.24 8.11 12.33
C LYS A 15 -17.08 6.80 11.57
N LYS A 16 -16.91 6.93 10.25
CA LYS A 16 -16.69 5.80 9.33
C LYS A 16 -15.32 5.83 8.66
N LEU A 17 -14.61 6.95 8.76
CA LEU A 17 -13.30 7.17 8.15
C LEU A 17 -12.35 7.74 9.19
N PHE A 18 -11.27 7.02 9.43
CA PHE A 18 -10.22 7.34 10.38
C PHE A 18 -8.91 7.55 9.62
N LEU A 19 -8.31 8.72 9.77
CA LEU A 19 -7.02 9.05 9.20
C LEU A 19 -5.97 8.81 10.27
N ILE A 20 -5.01 7.93 9.98
CA ILE A 20 -3.93 7.59 10.89
C ILE A 20 -2.59 7.83 10.22
N ASP A 21 -1.73 8.58 10.91
CA ASP A 21 -0.36 8.78 10.46
C ASP A 21 0.49 7.51 10.67
N ALA A 22 1.52 7.33 9.84
CA ALA A 22 2.41 6.17 9.91
C ALA A 22 3.09 6.04 11.29
N SER A 23 3.42 7.15 11.96
CA SER A 23 3.99 7.15 13.32
C SER A 23 3.05 6.55 14.38
N ASN A 24 1.75 6.52 14.09
CA ASN A 24 0.70 6.06 14.99
C ASN A 24 0.25 4.63 14.72
N LEU A 25 0.91 3.92 13.81
CA LEU A 25 0.54 2.57 13.37
C LEU A 25 0.29 1.58 14.52
N GLN A 26 1.06 1.66 15.60
CA GLN A 26 0.91 0.78 16.77
C GLN A 26 -0.47 0.91 17.44
N LYS A 27 -1.20 2.02 17.25
CA LYS A 27 -2.56 2.20 17.78
C LYS A 27 -3.57 1.24 17.15
N LEU A 28 -3.25 0.68 15.98
CA LEU A 28 -4.05 -0.36 15.31
C LEU A 28 -3.86 -1.75 15.93
N GLU A 29 -2.91 -1.95 16.84
CA GLU A 29 -2.79 -3.21 17.56
C GLU A 29 -4.04 -3.47 18.43
N ASN A 30 -4.48 -4.73 18.42
CA ASN A 30 -5.68 -5.22 19.11
C ASN A 30 -7.00 -4.62 18.61
N ILE A 31 -7.02 -4.10 17.38
CA ILE A 31 -8.24 -3.70 16.69
C ILE A 31 -8.54 -4.75 15.63
N LYS A 32 -9.77 -5.25 15.62
CA LYS A 32 -10.22 -6.18 14.59
C LYS A 32 -10.24 -5.46 13.25
N ILE A 33 -9.31 -5.83 12.37
CA ILE A 33 -9.23 -5.36 10.98
C ILE A 33 -9.34 -6.59 10.10
N ASP A 34 -10.38 -6.66 9.29
CA ASP A 34 -10.61 -7.82 8.42
C ASP A 34 -9.81 -7.75 7.11
N LEU A 35 -9.47 -6.52 6.65
CA LEU A 35 -8.76 -6.27 5.40
C LEU A 35 -7.83 -5.06 5.50
N PHE A 36 -6.59 -5.26 5.09
CA PHE A 36 -5.62 -4.21 4.78
C PHE A 36 -5.48 -4.06 3.26
N VAL A 37 -5.34 -2.82 2.80
CA VAL A 37 -5.19 -2.50 1.38
C VAL A 37 -4.01 -1.54 1.21
N ASN A 38 -3.05 -1.91 0.36
CA ASN A 38 -2.00 -1.03 -0.13
C ASN A 38 -2.08 -0.90 -1.65
N ILE A 39 -2.06 0.34 -2.15
CA ILE A 39 -1.94 0.64 -3.59
C ILE A 39 -0.87 1.71 -3.74
N ALA A 40 0.24 1.34 -4.39
CA ALA A 40 1.42 2.15 -4.72
C ALA A 40 2.20 2.76 -3.54
N SER A 41 1.58 3.02 -2.39
CA SER A 41 2.18 3.87 -1.34
C SER A 41 3.36 3.26 -0.61
N MET A 42 3.43 1.93 -0.43
CA MET A 42 4.60 1.29 0.19
C MET A 42 5.89 1.51 -0.61
N GLN A 43 5.80 1.81 -1.92
CA GLN A 43 6.96 2.15 -2.74
C GLN A 43 7.38 3.62 -2.68
N GLU A 44 6.73 4.42 -1.85
CA GLU A 44 7.12 5.80 -1.51
C GLU A 44 7.66 5.88 -0.07
N MET A 45 7.94 4.73 0.56
CA MET A 45 8.35 4.61 1.96
C MET A 45 9.71 3.94 2.06
N LYS A 46 10.43 4.22 3.15
CA LYS A 46 11.65 3.49 3.49
C LYS A 46 11.32 2.06 3.94
N THR A 47 12.28 1.15 3.78
CA THR A 47 12.14 -0.27 4.14
C THR A 47 11.68 -0.46 5.58
N GLU A 48 12.19 0.29 6.55
CA GLU A 48 11.85 0.17 7.97
C GLU A 48 10.37 0.52 8.25
N THR A 49 9.82 1.45 7.45
CA THR A 49 8.40 1.82 7.54
C THR A 49 7.52 0.70 6.99
N ILE A 50 7.90 0.12 5.85
CA ILE A 50 7.21 -1.04 5.26
C ILE A 50 7.22 -2.21 6.26
N GLU A 51 8.38 -2.53 6.84
CA GLU A 51 8.50 -3.58 7.86
C GLU A 51 7.59 -3.34 9.07
N SER A 52 7.48 -2.08 9.52
CA SER A 52 6.57 -1.71 10.60
C SER A 52 5.10 -1.99 10.25
N TYR A 53 4.66 -1.64 9.04
CA TYR A 53 3.32 -1.99 8.54
C TYR A 53 3.08 -3.49 8.54
N PHE A 54 4.01 -4.26 7.96
CA PHE A 54 3.89 -5.72 7.93
C PHE A 54 3.87 -6.35 9.32
N LYS A 55 4.59 -5.79 10.29
CA LYS A 55 4.55 -6.27 11.69
C LYS A 55 3.14 -6.16 12.29
N VAL A 56 2.40 -5.09 12.00
CA VAL A 56 1.02 -4.94 12.47
C VAL A 56 0.07 -5.83 11.67
N ILE A 57 0.17 -5.84 10.34
CA ILE A 57 -0.70 -6.62 9.45
C ILE A 57 -0.64 -8.12 9.78
N LYS A 58 0.57 -8.67 9.93
CA LYS A 58 0.80 -10.09 10.23
C LYS A 58 0.24 -10.56 11.57
N LYS A 59 0.17 -9.66 12.56
CA LYS A 59 -0.39 -9.98 13.88
C LYS A 59 -1.92 -10.09 13.85
N GLN A 60 -2.56 -9.64 12.78
CA GLN A 60 -4.01 -9.68 12.62
C GLN A 60 -4.41 -10.87 11.76
N ASN A 61 -5.41 -11.63 12.19
CA ASN A 61 -6.06 -12.65 11.36
C ASN A 61 -6.90 -11.97 10.26
N SER A 62 -6.22 -11.40 9.27
CA SER A 62 -6.76 -10.44 8.30
C SER A 62 -6.33 -10.77 6.89
N TYR A 63 -7.09 -10.28 5.91
CA TYR A 63 -6.64 -10.26 4.52
C TYR A 63 -5.72 -9.07 4.29
N PHE A 64 -4.74 -9.22 3.40
CA PHE A 64 -3.91 -8.12 2.95
C PHE A 64 -3.81 -8.12 1.42
N TYR A 65 -4.37 -7.07 0.82
CA TYR A 65 -4.21 -6.74 -0.58
C TYR A 65 -3.11 -5.70 -0.75
N CYS A 66 -2.18 -5.94 -1.68
CA CYS A 66 -1.08 -5.02 -1.95
C CYS A 66 -0.79 -4.98 -3.45
N CYS A 67 -0.67 -3.78 -4.00
CA CYS A 67 -0.49 -3.52 -5.42
C CYS A 67 0.59 -2.45 -5.62
N ASN A 68 1.77 -2.85 -6.11
CA ASN A 68 2.92 -1.98 -6.29
C ASN A 68 3.73 -2.44 -7.52
N ARG A 69 4.65 -1.59 -8.01
CA ARG A 69 5.57 -1.99 -9.08
C ARG A 69 6.37 -3.22 -8.65
N GLU A 70 6.73 -4.07 -9.58
CA GLU A 70 7.59 -5.24 -9.32
C GLU A 70 8.94 -4.81 -8.71
N ARG A 71 9.49 -3.71 -9.24
CA ARG A 71 10.76 -3.11 -8.80
C ARG A 71 10.66 -1.58 -8.86
N LYS A 72 11.19 -0.89 -7.85
CA LYS A 72 11.33 0.57 -7.88
C LYS A 72 12.64 0.99 -7.22
N LYS A 73 13.41 1.82 -7.92
CA LYS A 73 14.57 2.53 -7.34
C LYS A 73 14.10 3.86 -6.76
N LEU A 74 14.39 4.10 -5.49
CA LEU A 74 14.11 5.36 -4.80
C LEU A 74 15.18 6.40 -5.14
N VAL A 75 14.88 7.68 -4.88
CA VAL A 75 15.80 8.81 -5.12
C VAL A 75 17.12 8.63 -4.37
N GLY A 76 17.07 8.04 -3.17
CA GLY A 76 18.26 7.72 -2.35
C GLY A 76 19.10 6.54 -2.87
N GLY A 77 18.75 5.95 -4.02
CA GLY A 77 19.46 4.81 -4.61
C GLY A 77 18.99 3.44 -4.11
N GLU A 78 18.27 3.39 -2.98
CA GLU A 78 17.62 2.20 -2.44
C GLU A 78 16.66 1.58 -3.46
N GLU A 79 16.50 0.27 -3.36
CA GLU A 79 15.67 -0.50 -4.29
C GLU A 79 14.63 -1.32 -3.53
N LEU A 80 13.37 -1.12 -3.88
CA LEU A 80 12.24 -1.88 -3.36
C LEU A 80 11.79 -2.89 -4.40
N ILE A 81 11.90 -4.18 -4.06
CA ILE A 81 11.44 -5.30 -4.87
C ILE A 81 10.22 -5.91 -4.20
N PHE A 82 9.12 -6.04 -4.93
CA PHE A 82 7.82 -6.46 -4.40
C PHE A 82 7.87 -7.84 -3.72
N GLU A 83 8.58 -8.78 -4.32
CA GLU A 83 8.76 -10.13 -3.77
C GLU A 83 9.54 -10.14 -2.45
N ASN A 84 10.42 -9.16 -2.26
CA ASN A 84 11.26 -9.03 -1.07
C ASN A 84 10.55 -8.31 0.08
N TYR A 85 9.31 -7.85 -0.11
CA TYR A 85 8.52 -7.39 1.03
C TYR A 85 8.42 -8.51 2.07
N PRO A 86 8.33 -8.17 3.37
CA PRO A 86 8.33 -9.16 4.42
C PRO A 86 6.96 -9.83 4.47
N TRP A 87 6.56 -10.61 3.47
CA TRP A 87 5.27 -11.29 3.40
C TRP A 87 5.08 -12.28 4.55
N GLY A 88 6.16 -12.93 5.00
CA GLY A 88 6.13 -13.93 6.08
C GLY A 88 5.26 -15.14 5.73
N ASN A 89 4.83 -15.89 6.75
CA ASN A 89 3.92 -17.02 6.56
C ASN A 89 2.49 -16.49 6.34
N SER A 90 1.94 -16.77 5.16
CA SER A 90 0.57 -16.39 4.79
C SER A 90 0.04 -17.32 3.72
N LYS A 91 -1.29 -17.49 3.70
CA LYS A 91 -1.94 -18.20 2.60
C LYS A 91 -2.07 -17.24 1.42
N ILE A 92 -1.38 -17.53 0.32
CA ILE A 92 -1.52 -16.78 -0.92
C ILE A 92 -2.86 -17.14 -1.57
N ILE A 93 -3.67 -16.14 -1.89
CA ILE A 93 -4.94 -16.29 -2.61
C ILE A 93 -4.69 -16.11 -4.09
N PHE A 94 -4.00 -15.03 -4.46
CA PHE A 94 -3.47 -14.82 -5.80
C PHE A 94 -2.21 -13.94 -5.76
N TYR A 95 -1.39 -14.10 -6.79
CA TYR A 95 -0.22 -13.26 -7.07
C TYR A 95 -0.03 -13.20 -8.59
N GLU A 96 -0.31 -12.05 -9.20
CA GLU A 96 -0.31 -11.90 -10.66
C GLU A 96 0.07 -10.45 -11.07
N ASP A 97 0.16 -10.23 -12.37
CA ASP A 97 0.32 -8.88 -12.92
C ASP A 97 -0.99 -8.10 -12.76
N CYS A 98 -0.92 -6.90 -12.20
CA CYS A 98 -2.10 -6.09 -11.95
C CYS A 98 -2.69 -5.59 -13.28
N PRO A 99 -3.92 -5.98 -13.65
CA PRO A 99 -4.48 -5.63 -14.96
C PRO A 99 -4.89 -4.15 -15.03
N TRP A 100 -5.21 -3.53 -13.90
CA TRP A 100 -5.84 -2.21 -13.84
C TRP A 100 -4.90 -1.06 -13.44
N HIS A 101 -3.78 -1.33 -12.76
CA HIS A 101 -2.84 -0.28 -12.33
C HIS A 101 -1.65 -0.14 -13.29
N LYS A 102 -1.92 0.03 -14.59
CA LYS A 102 -0.88 0.11 -15.63
C LYS A 102 -0.63 1.52 -16.15
N LYS A 103 -1.58 2.43 -15.94
CA LYS A 103 -1.64 3.75 -16.59
C LYS A 103 -1.95 4.85 -15.58
N PHE A 104 -1.46 6.06 -15.86
CA PHE A 104 -1.74 7.27 -15.08
C PHE A 104 -1.90 8.48 -16.00
N TYR A 105 -2.49 9.54 -15.48
CA TYR A 105 -2.62 10.81 -16.18
C TYR A 105 -1.34 11.65 -16.00
N SER A 106 -0.77 12.15 -17.09
CA SER A 106 0.39 13.04 -17.08
C SER A 106 0.09 14.33 -17.84
N PHE A 107 0.41 15.46 -17.24
CA PHE A 107 0.33 16.79 -17.87
C PHE A 107 1.71 17.46 -17.98
N ASN A 108 2.77 16.68 -17.80
CA ASN A 108 4.09 17.20 -17.41
C ASN A 108 5.07 17.35 -18.57
N SER A 109 4.69 17.00 -19.79
CA SER A 109 5.55 17.16 -20.97
C SER A 109 4.83 17.89 -22.11
N LEU A 110 5.61 18.59 -22.95
CA LEU A 110 5.10 19.16 -24.21
C LEU A 110 4.46 18.08 -25.08
N ARG A 111 4.98 16.84 -25.02
CA ARG A 111 4.38 15.66 -25.66
C ARG A 111 2.98 15.36 -25.12
N ASP A 112 2.77 15.47 -23.81
CA ASP A 112 1.47 15.22 -23.18
C ASP A 112 0.47 16.32 -23.59
N ILE A 113 0.84 17.60 -23.49
CA ILE A 113 -0.05 18.75 -23.74
C ILE A 113 -0.70 18.71 -25.14
N PHE A 114 0.03 18.26 -26.16
CA PHE A 114 -0.47 18.19 -27.55
C PHE A 114 -1.00 16.80 -27.96
N ASN A 115 -0.99 15.80 -27.08
CA ASN A 115 -1.41 14.43 -27.41
C ASN A 115 -2.42 13.86 -26.39
N PRO A 116 -3.69 14.31 -26.44
CA PRO A 116 -4.77 13.68 -25.68
C PRO A 116 -4.87 12.19 -26.04
N PRO A 117 -5.18 11.29 -25.08
CA PRO A 117 -5.89 11.56 -23.82
C PRO A 117 -5.01 11.76 -22.57
N TYR A 118 -3.72 12.11 -22.69
CA TYR A 118 -2.83 12.36 -21.54
C TYR A 118 -2.57 11.11 -20.67
N ILE A 119 -2.80 9.91 -21.22
CA ILE A 119 -2.64 8.64 -20.52
C ILE A 119 -1.26 8.06 -20.84
N VAL A 120 -0.46 7.85 -19.80
CA VAL A 120 0.90 7.32 -19.89
C VAL A 120 0.99 6.02 -19.11
N GLU A 121 1.76 5.06 -19.63
CA GLU A 121 2.02 3.79 -18.93
C GLU A 121 3.07 3.99 -17.83
N TYR A 122 2.89 3.30 -16.71
CA TYR A 122 3.93 3.27 -15.69
C TYR A 122 5.20 2.62 -16.23
N ASN A 123 6.35 3.13 -15.81
CA ASN A 123 7.61 2.46 -16.08
C ASN A 123 7.71 1.19 -15.21
N GLY A 124 7.85 0.03 -15.87
CA GLY A 124 7.93 -1.28 -15.23
C GLY A 124 6.56 -1.92 -14.98
N ASN A 125 6.61 -3.23 -14.72
CA ASN A 125 5.42 -4.01 -14.43
C ASN A 125 4.87 -3.69 -13.02
N VAL A 126 3.56 -3.85 -12.85
CA VAL A 126 2.89 -3.73 -11.55
C VAL A 126 2.34 -5.09 -11.16
N LYS A 127 2.69 -5.52 -9.96
CA LYS A 127 2.18 -6.75 -9.36
C LYS A 127 1.08 -6.41 -8.36
N HIS A 128 0.15 -7.34 -8.19
CA HIS A 128 -0.70 -7.33 -7.03
C HIS A 128 -0.81 -8.71 -6.39
N LYS A 129 -0.99 -8.71 -5.07
CA LYS A 129 -1.01 -9.92 -4.27
C LYS A 129 -2.06 -9.79 -3.19
N LEU A 130 -2.88 -10.82 -3.05
CA LEU A 130 -3.82 -10.98 -1.95
C LEU A 130 -3.40 -12.19 -1.12
N VAL A 131 -3.19 -11.95 0.17
CA VAL A 131 -2.88 -13.01 1.14
C VAL A 131 -3.86 -13.00 2.31
N LYS A 132 -3.94 -14.14 3.00
CA LYS A 132 -4.64 -14.29 4.27
C LYS A 132 -3.63 -14.66 5.35
N TYR A 133 -3.54 -13.85 6.41
CA TYR A 133 -2.83 -14.15 7.64
C TYR A 133 -3.77 -14.91 8.59
N LEU A 134 -3.20 -15.88 9.33
CA LEU A 134 -3.88 -16.75 10.29
C LEU A 134 -3.48 -16.39 11.71
#